data_AF-A0AAV5SB28-F1
#
_entry.id   AF-A0AAV5SB28-F1
#
_cell.length_a   1.000
_cell.length_b   1.000
_cell.length_c   1.000
_cell.angle_alpha   90.00
_cell.angle_beta   90.00
_cell.angle_gamma   90.00
#
_symmetry.space_group_name_H-M   'P 1'
#
loop_
_entity.id
_entity.type
_entity.pdbx_description
1 polymer ?
#
loop_
_entity_poly.entity_id
_entity_poly.type
_entity_poly.pdbx_seq_one_letter_code
_entity_poly.pdbx_strand_id
1 'polypeptide(L)'
;NPLDWITLVSHTVSGSAGIFLNSVFIYLLLFRSDKHLKSYAILLLNACITDNLASFCVLYTISRQIPVTKTSGVGIYLGPCSHIAVCVLCYLPTLHYVVALSSSYFIHDGYEERKKELIATVIAVTRPDLM
;
A
#
# COMPACT_ATOMS: atom_id res chain seq x y z
N ASN A 1 0.21 -0.33 -30.06
CA ASN A 1 0.22 1.07 -29.59
C ASN A 1 1.41 1.25 -28.65
N PRO A 2 2.18 2.34 -28.73
CA PRO A 2 3.34 2.56 -27.85
C PRO A 2 2.96 2.68 -26.36
N LEU A 3 1.71 3.07 -26.04
CA LEU A 3 1.21 3.18 -24.66
C LEU A 3 1.23 1.85 -23.89
N ASP A 4 0.96 0.73 -24.57
CA ASP A 4 0.90 -0.60 -23.93
C ASP A 4 2.31 -1.05 -23.50
N TRP A 5 3.31 -0.78 -24.34
CA TRP A 5 4.71 -1.14 -24.07
C TRP A 5 5.31 -0.32 -22.93
N ILE A 6 5.04 0.99 -22.91
CA ILE A 6 5.53 1.88 -21.84
C ILE A 6 4.94 1.43 -20.48
N THR A 7 3.66 1.08 -20.44
CA THR A 7 2.98 0.62 -19.24
C THR A 7 3.51 -0.74 -18.78
N LEU A 8 3.75 -1.66 -19.71
CA LEU A 8 4.35 -2.96 -19.40
C LEU A 8 5.76 -2.83 -18.81
N VAL A 9 6.59 -2.00 -19.44
CA VAL A 9 7.96 -1.75 -18.98
C VAL A 9 7.96 -1.03 -17.64
N SER A 10 7.12 0.00 -17.44
CA SER A 10 7.08 0.75 -16.19
C SER A 10 6.67 -0.12 -15.00
N HIS A 11 5.65 -0.96 -15.15
CA HIS A 11 5.22 -1.88 -14.10
C HIS A 11 6.24 -3.00 -13.83
N THR A 12 6.91 -3.51 -14.88
CA THR A 12 7.94 -4.54 -14.72
C THR A 12 9.18 -4.00 -14.01
N VAL A 13 9.64 -2.81 -14.41
CA VAL A 13 10.78 -2.12 -13.78
C VAL A 13 10.43 -1.71 -12.35
N SER A 14 9.25 -1.13 -12.13
CA SER A 14 8.80 -0.75 -10.78
C SER A 14 8.64 -1.96 -9.86
N GLY A 15 8.07 -3.06 -10.36
CA GLY A 15 7.87 -4.28 -9.58
C GLY A 15 9.20 -4.95 -9.21
N SER A 16 10.13 -5.06 -10.16
CA SER A 16 11.47 -5.63 -9.90
C SER A 16 12.31 -4.76 -8.98
N ALA A 17 12.32 -3.44 -9.18
CA ALA A 17 12.98 -2.49 -8.28
C ALA A 17 12.38 -2.52 -6.88
N GLY A 18 11.04 -2.59 -6.77
CA GLY A 18 10.33 -2.72 -5.50
C GLY A 18 10.75 -3.99 -4.75
N ILE A 19 10.84 -5.13 -5.42
CA ILE A 19 11.30 -6.38 -4.79
C ILE A 19 12.74 -6.25 -4.29
N PHE A 20 13.62 -5.74 -5.14
CA PHE A 20 15.04 -5.61 -4.82
C PHE A 20 15.27 -4.66 -3.65
N LEU A 21 14.73 -3.44 -3.73
CA LEU A 21 14.92 -2.42 -2.70
C LEU A 21 14.30 -2.83 -1.36
N ASN A 22 13.08 -3.38 -1.35
CA ASN A 22 12.46 -3.84 -0.12
C ASN A 22 13.20 -5.04 0.49
N SER A 23 13.75 -5.93 -0.31
CA SER A 23 14.59 -7.04 0.18
C SER A 23 15.89 -6.56 0.81
N VAL A 24 16.56 -5.57 0.19
CA VAL A 24 17.74 -4.90 0.76
C VAL A 24 17.36 -4.19 2.06
N PHE A 25 16.20 -3.54 2.12
CA PHE A 25 15.75 -2.83 3.32
C PHE A 25 15.44 -3.77 4.47
N ILE A 26 14.79 -4.92 4.19
CA ILE A 26 14.60 -6.01 5.16
C ILE A 26 15.94 -6.49 5.70
N TYR A 27 16.92 -6.71 4.82
CA TYR A 27 18.27 -7.11 5.23
C TYR A 27 18.90 -6.07 6.17
N LEU A 28 18.82 -4.78 5.84
CA LEU A 28 19.35 -3.71 6.68
C LEU A 28 18.63 -3.61 8.03
N LEU A 29 17.31 -3.79 8.06
CA LEU A 29 16.53 -3.77 9.31
C LEU A 29 16.86 -4.95 10.22
N LEU A 30 17.09 -6.15 9.66
CA LEU A 30 17.41 -7.33 10.46
C LEU A 30 18.84 -7.30 11.01
N PHE A 31 19.82 -6.84 10.22
CA PHE A 31 21.23 -6.95 10.57
C PHE A 31 21.84 -5.66 11.13
N ARG A 32 21.25 -4.49 10.88
CA ARG A 32 21.84 -3.18 11.24
C ARG A 32 20.98 -2.34 12.19
N SER A 33 19.77 -2.79 12.56
CA SER A 33 18.89 -2.00 13.42
C SER A 33 19.38 -1.93 14.87
N ASP A 34 19.52 -0.71 15.39
CA ASP A 34 19.91 -0.43 16.77
C ASP A 34 18.76 -0.71 17.76
N LYS A 35 19.10 -1.04 19.02
CA LYS A 35 18.16 -1.44 20.08
C LYS A 35 17.15 -0.34 20.42
N HIS A 36 17.53 0.92 20.25
CA HIS A 36 16.70 2.08 20.62
C HIS A 36 15.54 2.35 19.63
N LEU A 37 15.58 1.76 18.43
CA LEU A 37 14.57 1.93 17.37
C LEU A 37 13.76 0.65 17.08
N LYS A 38 13.81 -0.35 17.97
CA LYS A 38 13.19 -1.67 17.73
C LYS A 38 11.70 -1.61 17.36
N SER A 39 10.92 -0.75 18.02
CA SER A 39 9.48 -0.63 17.71
C SER A 39 9.24 -0.05 16.30
N TYR A 40 10.03 0.94 15.89
CA TYR A 40 9.99 1.48 14.52
C TYR A 40 10.49 0.47 13.50
N ALA A 41 11.53 -0.29 13.82
CA ALA A 41 12.08 -1.32 12.94
C ALA A 41 11.06 -2.42 12.63
N ILE A 42 10.22 -2.82 13.59
CA ILE A 42 9.16 -3.83 13.37
C ILE A 42 8.07 -3.29 12.42
N LEU A 43 7.67 -2.03 12.58
CA LEU A 43 6.71 -1.36 11.69
C LEU A 43 7.25 -1.27 10.25
N LEU A 44 8.50 -0.82 10.10
CA LEU A 44 9.18 -0.73 8.81
C LEU A 44 9.40 -2.11 8.18
N LEU A 45 9.71 -3.13 8.98
CA LEU A 45 9.86 -4.51 8.50
C LEU A 45 8.55 -5.04 7.94
N ASN A 46 7.44 -4.84 8.66
CA ASN A 46 6.11 -5.23 8.17
C ASN A 46 5.76 -4.51 6.87
N ALA A 47 6.04 -3.20 6.78
CA ALA A 47 5.81 -2.42 5.56
C ALA A 47 6.62 -2.96 4.37
N CYS A 48 7.90 -3.26 4.56
CA CYS A 48 8.73 -3.81 3.48
C CYS A 48 8.32 -5.23 3.06
N ILE A 49 7.82 -6.05 3.98
CA ILE A 49 7.28 -7.38 3.66
C ILE A 49 6.00 -7.24 2.83
N THR A 50 5.10 -6.34 3.21
CA THR A 50 3.87 -6.09 2.45
C THR A 50 4.16 -5.49 1.08
N ASP A 51 5.13 -4.58 0.96
CA ASP A 51 5.50 -3.97 -0.32
C ASP A 51 6.21 -4.97 -1.25
N ASN A 52 7.01 -5.89 -0.69
CA ASN A 52 7.56 -7.02 -1.44
C ASN A 52 6.45 -7.90 -2.01
N LEU A 53 5.48 -8.30 -1.16
CA LEU A 53 4.35 -9.13 -1.59
C LEU A 53 3.51 -8.42 -2.65
N ALA A 54 3.24 -7.12 -2.47
CA ALA A 54 2.52 -6.30 -3.45
C ALA A 54 3.25 -6.25 -4.79
N SER A 55 4.58 -6.07 -4.77
CA SER A 55 5.40 -6.04 -5.99
C SER A 55 5.40 -7.38 -6.74
N PHE A 56 5.43 -8.51 -6.02
CA PHE A 56 5.24 -9.84 -6.61
C PHE A 56 3.84 -9.99 -7.23
N CYS A 57 2.80 -9.53 -6.55
CA CYS A 57 1.44 -9.55 -7.07
C CYS A 57 1.31 -8.71 -8.35
N VAL A 58 1.95 -7.54 -8.43
CA VAL A 58 1.96 -6.69 -9.65
C VAL A 58 2.66 -7.37 -10.83
N LEU A 59 3.81 -8.01 -10.60
CA LEU A 59 4.49 -8.78 -11.65
C LEU A 59 3.65 -9.97 -12.13
N TYR A 60 2.93 -10.61 -11.21
CA TYR A 60 2.06 -11.73 -11.55
C TYR A 60 0.81 -11.27 -12.32
N THR A 61 0.17 -10.17 -11.92
CA THR A 61 -1.01 -9.65 -12.61
C THR A 61 -0.66 -9.14 -14.00
N ILE A 62 0.48 -8.46 -14.19
CA ILE A 62 0.84 -7.94 -15.50
C ILE A 62 1.17 -9.04 -16.52
N SER A 63 1.74 -10.16 -16.06
CA SER A 63 1.96 -11.34 -16.91
C SER A 63 0.65 -11.98 -17.44
N ARG A 64 -0.50 -11.59 -16.88
CA ARG A 64 -1.83 -12.12 -17.21
C ARG A 64 -2.77 -11.10 -17.85
N GLN A 65 -2.33 -9.85 -18.01
CA GLN A 65 -3.13 -8.84 -18.68
C GLN A 65 -2.92 -8.95 -20.19
N ILE A 66 -4.00 -9.19 -20.93
CA ILE A 66 -4.01 -9.01 -22.39
C ILE A 66 -4.54 -7.62 -22.68
N PRO A 67 -3.76 -6.75 -23.36
CA PRO A 67 -4.26 -5.45 -23.80
C PRO A 67 -5.31 -5.69 -24.89
N VAL A 68 -6.57 -5.33 -24.62
CA VAL A 68 -7.69 -5.47 -25.58
C VAL A 68 -7.99 -4.13 -26.25
N THR A 69 -7.80 -3.02 -25.53
CA THR A 69 -7.98 -1.65 -26.04
C THR A 69 -6.93 -0.70 -25.45
N LYS A 70 -6.79 0.51 -26.03
CA LYS A 70 -5.87 1.58 -25.58
C LYS A 70 -5.99 1.98 -24.09
N THR A 71 -7.11 1.66 -23.44
CA THR A 71 -7.41 2.00 -22.03
C THR A 71 -7.96 0.82 -21.23
N SER A 72 -8.07 -0.37 -21.82
CA SER A 72 -8.65 -1.54 -21.14
C SER A 72 -7.87 -2.82 -21.45
N GLY A 73 -7.40 -3.46 -20.39
CA GLY A 73 -6.84 -4.80 -20.42
C GLY A 73 -7.85 -5.79 -19.85
N VAL A 74 -7.98 -6.95 -20.49
CA VAL A 74 -8.74 -8.07 -19.93
C VAL A 74 -7.75 -8.99 -19.23
N GLY A 75 -7.91 -9.14 -17.91
CA GLY A 75 -7.17 -10.14 -17.15
C GLY A 75 -7.77 -11.52 -17.42
N ILE A 76 -6.98 -12.43 -17.99
CA ILE A 76 -7.42 -13.82 -18.15
C ILE A 76 -7.23 -14.55 -16.82
N TYR A 77 -8.35 -14.93 -16.20
CA TYR A 77 -8.38 -15.71 -14.94
C TYR A 77 -8.55 -17.22 -15.18
N LEU A 78 -8.11 -17.74 -16.33
CA LEU A 78 -8.09 -19.19 -16.58
C LEU A 78 -6.79 -19.79 -16.02
N GLY A 79 -6.92 -20.63 -14.98
CA GLY A 79 -5.80 -21.32 -14.34
C GLY A 79 -5.95 -21.42 -12.82
N PRO A 80 -4.91 -21.77 -12.06
CA PRO A 80 -4.98 -22.02 -10.61
C PRO A 80 -5.53 -20.85 -9.77
N CYS A 81 -5.62 -19.62 -10.30
CA CYS A 81 -6.34 -18.51 -9.62
C CYS A 81 -7.87 -18.66 -9.60
N SER A 82 -8.46 -19.54 -10.43
CA SER A 82 -9.86 -19.93 -10.33
C SER A 82 -10.11 -20.83 -9.11
N HIS A 83 -9.09 -21.58 -8.67
CA HIS A 83 -9.21 -22.55 -7.57
C HIS A 83 -8.57 -22.04 -6.27
N ILE A 84 -7.58 -21.17 -6.40
CA ILE A 84 -6.87 -20.57 -5.29
C ILE A 84 -7.21 -19.09 -5.33
N ALA A 85 -7.96 -18.61 -4.34
CA ALA A 85 -8.29 -17.20 -4.14
C ALA A 85 -7.06 -16.28 -3.96
N VAL A 86 -5.84 -16.75 -4.23
CA VAL A 86 -4.56 -16.03 -4.23
C VAL A 86 -4.64 -14.73 -5.03
N CYS A 87 -5.39 -14.69 -6.14
CA CYS A 87 -5.56 -13.46 -6.89
C CYS A 87 -6.37 -12.38 -6.11
N VAL A 88 -7.38 -12.76 -5.33
CA VAL A 88 -8.13 -11.86 -4.43
C VAL A 88 -7.33 -11.55 -3.16
N LEU A 89 -6.63 -12.56 -2.63
CA LEU A 89 -5.71 -12.44 -1.50
C LEU A 89 -4.43 -11.66 -1.83
N CYS A 90 -4.16 -11.33 -3.08
CA CYS A 90 -3.10 -10.39 -3.47
C CYS A 90 -3.57 -8.92 -3.35
N TYR A 91 -4.87 -8.68 -3.54
CA TYR A 91 -5.50 -7.36 -3.39
C TYR A 91 -5.87 -7.02 -1.95
N LEU A 92 -6.25 -8.02 -1.15
CA LEU A 92 -6.64 -7.82 0.25
C LEU A 92 -5.50 -7.25 1.13
N PRO A 93 -4.23 -7.67 1.03
CA PRO A 93 -3.12 -7.11 1.78
C PRO A 93 -2.80 -5.68 1.36
N THR A 94 -2.90 -5.36 0.08
CA THR A 94 -2.73 -3.99 -0.42
C THR A 94 -3.85 -3.08 0.08
N LEU A 95 -5.10 -3.55 0.05
CA LEU A 95 -6.24 -2.83 0.64
C LEU A 95 -6.07 -2.65 2.16
N HIS A 96 -5.71 -3.71 2.88
CA HIS A 96 -5.48 -3.62 4.33
C HIS A 96 -4.31 -2.69 4.66
N TYR A 97 -3.23 -2.72 3.88
CA TYR A 97 -2.09 -1.84 4.06
C TYR A 97 -2.48 -0.38 3.82
N VAL A 98 -3.21 -0.07 2.74
CA VAL A 98 -3.70 1.30 2.48
C VAL A 98 -4.66 1.78 3.57
N VAL A 99 -5.56 0.91 4.05
CA VAL A 99 -6.49 1.23 5.14
C VAL A 99 -5.76 1.42 6.47
N ALA A 100 -4.77 0.58 6.78
CA ALA A 100 -3.97 0.70 7.97
C ALA A 100 -3.09 1.96 7.92
N LEU A 101 -2.45 2.23 6.79
CA LEU A 101 -1.57 3.40 6.61
C LEU A 101 -2.36 4.70 6.65
N SER A 102 -3.54 4.75 6.02
CA SER A 102 -4.46 5.90 6.13
C SER A 102 -4.98 6.08 7.56
N SER A 103 -5.34 4.99 8.24
CA SER A 103 -5.76 5.04 9.66
C SER A 103 -4.62 5.50 10.58
N SER A 104 -3.41 5.01 10.36
CA SER A 104 -2.22 5.43 11.11
C SER A 104 -1.85 6.88 10.82
N TYR A 105 -1.93 7.34 9.56
CA TYR A 105 -1.77 8.76 9.21
C TYR A 105 -2.78 9.64 9.94
N PHE A 106 -4.06 9.23 9.93
CA PHE A 106 -5.13 9.93 10.64
C PHE A 106 -4.91 10.00 12.16
N ILE A 107 -4.42 8.91 12.76
CA ILE A 107 -4.15 8.84 14.20
C ILE A 107 -2.90 9.64 14.59
N HIS A 108 -1.84 9.59 13.77
CA HIS A 108 -0.55 10.22 14.09
C HIS A 108 -0.48 11.72 13.76
N ASP A 109 -1.24 12.21 12.78
CA ASP A 109 -1.22 13.63 12.37
C ASP A 109 -2.13 14.53 13.23
N GLY A 110 -2.43 14.11 14.46
CA GLY A 110 -3.18 14.90 15.43
C GLY A 110 -4.61 15.27 14.99
N TYR A 111 -5.22 14.50 14.09
CA TYR A 111 -6.56 14.78 13.58
C TYR A 111 -7.61 14.82 14.70
N GLU A 112 -7.52 13.93 15.68
CA GLU A 112 -8.43 13.93 16.84
C GLU A 112 -8.27 15.17 17.71
N GLU A 113 -7.05 15.71 17.86
CA GLU A 113 -6.82 16.96 18.59
C GLU A 113 -7.38 18.17 17.82
N ARG A 114 -7.11 18.26 16.52
CA ARG A 114 -7.68 19.31 15.64
C ARG A 114 -9.21 19.24 15.55
N LYS A 115 -9.78 18.04 15.57
CA LYS A 115 -11.23 17.80 15.58
C LYS A 115 -11.86 18.29 16.89
N LYS A 116 -11.24 18.04 18.04
CA LYS A 116 -11.70 18.57 19.33
C LYS A 116 -11.65 20.10 19.36
N GLU A 117 -10.57 20.71 18.88
CA GLU A 117 -10.45 22.18 18.77
C GLU A 117 -11.52 22.78 17.86
N LEU A 118 -11.76 22.15 16.70
CA LEU A 118 -12.78 22.61 15.75
C LEU A 118 -14.19 22.52 16.36
N ILE A 119 -14.50 21.42 17.05
CA ILE A 119 -15.80 21.25 17.73
C ILE A 119 -15.96 22.30 18.84
N ALA A 120 -14.93 22.52 19.66
CA ALA A 120 -14.96 23.55 20.70
C ALA A 120 -15.17 24.96 20.13
N THR A 121 -14.49 25.27 19.01
CA THR A 121 -14.62 26.55 18.31
C THR A 121 -16.03 26.73 17.71
N VAL A 122 -16.57 25.70 17.08
CA VAL A 122 -17.92 25.73 16.50
C VAL A 122 -18.96 25.92 17.60
N ILE A 123 -18.85 25.23 18.74
CA ILE A 123 -19.75 25.39 19.88
C ILE A 123 -19.66 26.81 20.45
N ALA A 124 -18.45 27.35 20.63
CA ALA A 124 -18.25 28.72 21.11
C ALA A 124 -18.92 29.76 20.20
N VAL A 125 -18.85 29.57 18.88
CA VAL A 125 -19.39 30.49 17.88
C VAL A 125 -20.91 30.34 17.71
N THR A 126 -21.44 29.11 17.74
CA THR A 126 -22.87 28.86 17.45
C THR A 126 -23.75 28.84 18.69
N ARG A 127 -23.20 28.54 19.87
CA ARG A 127 -23.95 28.38 21.13
C ARG A 127 -23.20 28.97 22.33
N PRO A 128 -23.08 30.31 22.42
CA PRO A 128 -22.44 30.98 23.55
C PRO A 128 -23.23 30.83 24.86
N ASP A 129 -24.48 30.36 24.80
CA ASP A 129 -25.37 30.07 25.94
C ASP A 129 -24.97 28.83 26.75
N LEU A 130 -24.06 28.01 26.23
CA LEU A 130 -23.64 26.73 26.80
C LEU A 130 -22.24 26.76 27.44
N MET A 131 -21.59 27.93 27.51
CA MET A 131 -20.25 28.14 28.10
C MET A 131 -20.30 28.91 29.42
#